data_AF-A0A8J4XEW7-F1
#
_entry.id   AF-A0A8J4XEW7-F1
#
_cell.length_a   1.000
_cell.length_b   1.000
_cell.length_c   1.000
_cell.angle_alpha   90.00
_cell.angle_beta   90.00
_cell.angle_gamma   90.00
#
_symmetry.space_group_name_H-M   'P 1'
#
loop_
_entity.id
_entity.type
_entity.pdbx_description
1 polymer ?
#
loop_
_entity_poly.entity_id
_entity_poly.type
_entity_poly.pdbx_seq_one_letter_code
_entity_poly.pdbx_strand_id
1 'polypeptide(L)' 'GSSSRFGQGSGPILLDNVDCKGGETDLSQCGNQGWGIHNCYHYEDIAVTCK' A
#
# COMPACT_ATOMS: atom_id res chain seq x y z
N GLY A 1 14.88 12.24 -5.52
CA GLY A 1 13.60 11.53 -5.34
C GLY A 1 13.87 10.07 -5.56
N SER A 2 13.48 9.21 -4.61
CA SER A 2 13.66 7.76 -4.73
C SER A 2 12.83 7.24 -5.90
N SER A 3 13.47 6.52 -6.83
CA SER A 3 12.78 5.80 -7.89
C SER A 3 12.27 4.48 -7.32
N SER A 4 10.96 4.23 -7.31
CA SER A 4 10.42 2.92 -6.96
C SER A 4 10.87 1.87 -8.00
N ARG A 5 11.19 0.66 -7.54
CA ARG A 5 11.75 -0.42 -8.39
C ARG A 5 10.85 -0.83 -9.55
N PHE A 6 9.53 -0.66 -9.40
CA PHE A 6 8.52 -1.09 -10.36
C PHE A 6 7.82 0.10 -11.05
N GLY A 7 8.32 1.32 -10.85
CA GLY A 7 7.65 2.54 -11.28
C GLY A 7 6.56 2.97 -10.30
N GLN A 8 6.11 4.20 -10.47
CA GLN A 8 5.09 4.83 -9.62
C GLN A 8 3.70 4.56 -10.20
N GLY A 9 2.72 4.37 -9.32
CA GLY A 9 1.33 4.27 -9.73
C GLY A 9 0.75 5.62 -10.20
N SER A 10 -0.52 5.56 -10.58
CA SER A 10 -1.32 6.73 -10.91
C SER A 10 -2.76 6.51 -10.42
N GLY A 11 -3.40 7.57 -9.93
CA GLY A 11 -4.79 7.53 -9.46
C GLY A 11 -4.88 7.58 -7.94
N PRO A 12 -5.99 7.14 -7.34
CA PRO A 12 -6.15 7.14 -5.89
C PRO A 12 -5.15 6.19 -5.22
N ILE A 13 -4.50 6.65 -4.15
CA ILE A 13 -3.80 5.76 -3.22
C ILE A 13 -4.85 5.26 -2.22
N LEU A 14 -4.95 3.95 -2.11
CA LEU A 14 -6.09 3.32 -1.46
C LEU A 14 -5.84 2.96 0.00
N LEU A 15 -4.59 2.66 0.37
CA LEU A 15 -4.22 2.15 1.67
C LEU A 15 -2.91 2.80 2.13
N ASP A 16 -2.82 3.04 3.42
CA ASP A 16 -1.63 3.52 4.12
C ASP A 16 -1.55 2.82 5.49
N ASN A 17 -0.32 2.62 5.97
CA ASN A 17 -0.01 1.99 7.24
C ASN A 17 -0.70 0.62 7.42
N VAL A 18 -0.61 -0.24 6.40
CA VAL A 18 -1.19 -1.60 6.43
C VAL A 18 -0.42 -2.47 7.45
N ASP A 19 -1.09 -2.87 8.52
CA ASP A 19 -0.60 -3.74 9.60
C ASP A 19 -1.43 -5.04 9.65
N CYS A 20 -0.95 -6.07 8.95
CA CYS A 20 -1.53 -7.40 8.95
C CYS A 20 -0.90 -8.30 10.03
N LYS A 21 -1.68 -9.24 10.59
CA LYS A 21 -1.20 -10.28 11.50
C LYS A 21 -0.76 -11.56 10.80
N GLY A 22 -1.06 -11.70 9.50
CA GLY A 22 -0.63 -12.79 8.63
C GLY A 22 -1.66 -13.93 8.50
N GLY A 23 -2.86 -13.77 9.07
CA GLY A 23 -3.97 -14.72 8.94
C GLY A 23 -5.13 -14.20 8.11
N GLU A 24 -5.07 -12.93 7.70
CA GLU A 24 -6.05 -12.27 6.86
C GLU A 24 -6.06 -12.86 5.45
N THR A 25 -7.24 -12.94 4.85
CA THR A 25 -7.40 -13.42 3.46
C THR A 25 -7.37 -12.29 2.44
N ASP A 26 -7.59 -11.06 2.89
CA ASP A 26 -7.65 -9.86 2.04
C ASP A 26 -7.07 -8.64 2.78
N LEU A 27 -6.47 -7.70 2.04
CA LEU A 27 -5.85 -6.50 2.62
C LEU A 27 -6.86 -5.59 3.33
N SER A 28 -8.15 -5.62 2.95
CA SER A 28 -9.22 -4.89 3.65
C SER A 28 -9.41 -5.31 5.11
N GLN A 29 -8.94 -6.50 5.48
CA GLN A 29 -9.06 -7.04 6.85
C GLN A 29 -7.89 -6.66 7.75
N CYS A 30 -6.78 -6.20 7.17
CA CYS A 30 -5.63 -5.75 7.94
C CYS A 30 -5.91 -4.41 8.61
N GLY A 31 -5.21 -4.12 9.71
CA GLY A 31 -5.25 -2.79 10.32
C GLY A 31 -4.76 -1.73 9.34
N ASN A 32 -5.50 -0.63 9.19
CA ASN A 32 -5.13 0.51 8.35
C ASN A 32 -5.91 1.76 8.81
N GLN A 33 -5.61 2.92 8.22
CA GLN A 33 -6.27 4.19 8.57
C GLN A 33 -7.66 4.39 7.91
N GLY A 34 -8.09 3.47 7.05
CA GLY A 34 -9.30 3.55 6.23
C GLY A 34 -8.99 3.73 4.74
N TRP A 35 -9.89 3.25 3.87
CA TRP A 35 -9.73 3.35 2.42
C TRP A 35 -9.67 4.81 1.95
N GLY A 36 -8.61 5.16 1.20
CA GLY A 36 -8.38 6.52 0.70
C GLY A 36 -7.95 7.53 1.78
N ILE A 37 -7.73 7.08 3.02
CA ILE A 37 -7.17 7.90 4.09
C ILE A 37 -5.68 7.60 4.17
N HIS A 38 -4.88 8.54 3.68
CA HIS A 38 -3.43 8.44 3.65
C HIS A 38 -2.79 9.83 3.63
N ASN A 39 -1.50 9.89 3.96
CA ASN A 39 -0.65 11.04 3.64
C ASN A 39 0.45 10.71 2.61
N CYS A 40 0.40 9.51 2.02
CA CYS A 40 1.33 9.04 1.00
C CYS A 40 1.20 9.77 -0.35
N TYR A 41 2.28 9.70 -1.11
CA TYR A 41 2.34 10.04 -2.54
C TYR A 41 2.83 8.84 -3.36
N HIS A 42 2.64 8.86 -4.68
CA HIS A 42 3.02 7.73 -5.54
C HIS A 42 4.51 7.36 -5.55
N TYR A 43 5.40 8.25 -5.10
CA TYR A 43 6.82 7.89 -4.91
C TYR A 43 7.05 6.95 -3.71
N GLU A 44 6.02 6.76 -2.86
CA GLU A 44 5.99 5.87 -1.70
C GLU A 44 5.25 4.56 -2.00
N ASP A 45 4.72 4.39 -3.22
CA ASP A 45 4.04 3.16 -3.63
C ASP A 45 4.97 1.95 -3.44
N ILE A 46 4.42 0.89 -2.85
CA ILE A 46 5.13 -0.37 -2.62
C ILE A 46 4.74 -1.41 -3.66
N ALA A 47 5.62 -2.39 -3.86
CA ALA A 47 5.36 -3.56 -4.69
C ALA A 47 5.94 -4.81 -4.03
N VAL A 48 5.26 -5.94 -4.22
CA VAL A 48 5.67 -7.25 -3.68
C VAL A 48 5.92 -8.23 -4.83
N THR A 49 6.75 -9.24 -4.57
CA THR A 49 6.94 -10.39 -5.47
C THR A 49 6.55 -11.65 -4.71
N CYS A 50 5.62 -12.40 -5.27
CA CYS A 50 5.16 -13.68 -4.71
C CYS A 50 6.10 -14.83 -5.13
N LYS A 51 6.03 -15.94 -4.40
CA LYS A 51 6.69 -17.20 -4.77
C LYS A 51 5.73 -18.14 -5.47
#